data_AF-A0A2S8GLF8-F1
#
_entry.id   AF-A0A2S8GLF8-F1
#
_cell.length_a   1.000
_cell.length_b   1.000
_cell.length_c   1.000
_cell.angle_alpha   90.00
_cell.angle_beta   90.00
_cell.angle_gamma   90.00
#
_symmetry.space_group_name_H-M   'P 1'
#
loop_
_entity.id
_entity.type
_entity.pdbx_description
1 polymer ?
#
loop_
_entity_poly.entity_id
_entity_poly.type
_entity_poly.pdbx_seq_one_letter_code
_entity_poly.pdbx_strand_id
1 'polypeptide(L)'
;MLQRIDELTGQRANFSFESTLSGRGYLRRLREMKLAGYEVHLFFLWLPNVEMAIARVANRVRQGGHNIPEADIRRRYNSGMKRFLNDFAPEADGWQLYDASSIPPQLIAEKATAEVTLYDAQRWQQVNQSAREGT
;
A
#
# COMPACT_ATOMS: atom_id res chain seq x y z
N MET A 1 10.55 -10.45 11.23
CA MET A 1 10.35 -9.24 10.41
C MET A 1 10.29 -7.97 11.24
N LEU A 2 9.36 -7.82 12.20
CA LEU A 2 9.26 -6.61 13.03
C LEU A 2 10.55 -6.30 13.82
N GLN A 3 11.14 -7.32 14.46
CA GLN A 3 12.44 -7.18 15.13
C GLN A 3 13.54 -6.68 14.17
N ARG A 4 13.53 -7.13 12.91
CA ARG A 4 14.52 -6.69 11.92
C ARG A 4 14.33 -5.23 11.53
N ILE A 5 13.09 -4.76 11.44
CA ILE A 5 12.78 -3.34 11.24
C ILE A 5 13.34 -2.53 12.42
N ASP A 6 13.06 -2.97 13.66
CA ASP A 6 13.50 -2.27 14.86
C ASP A 6 15.04 -2.20 14.96
N GLU A 7 15.74 -3.30 14.62
CA GLU A 7 17.20 -3.34 14.51
C GLU A 7 17.74 -2.33 13.49
N LEU A 8 17.18 -2.30 12.28
CA LEU A 8 17.62 -1.41 11.21
C LEU A 8 17.33 0.06 11.53
N THR A 9 16.19 0.34 12.16
CA THR A 9 15.84 1.68 12.67
C THR A 9 16.84 2.13 13.74
N GLY A 10 17.21 1.26 14.68
CA GLY A 10 18.24 1.56 15.68
C GLY A 10 19.62 1.84 15.08
N GLN A 11 19.94 1.18 13.96
CA GLN A 11 21.17 1.39 13.19
C GLN A 11 21.13 2.62 12.27
N ARG A 12 19.98 3.32 12.17
CA ARG A 12 19.76 4.40 11.19
C ARG A 12 20.06 3.98 9.75
N ALA A 13 19.86 2.70 9.42
CA ALA A 13 20.08 2.18 8.09
C ALA A 13 18.93 2.53 7.15
N ASN A 14 19.20 2.69 5.86
CA ASN A 14 18.15 2.79 4.83
C ASN A 14 17.60 1.40 4.50
N PHE A 15 16.27 1.25 4.49
CA PHE A 15 15.63 -0.02 4.15
C PHE A 15 14.22 0.17 3.60
N SER A 16 13.69 -0.88 2.99
CA SER A 16 12.29 -0.99 2.56
C SER A 16 11.71 -2.32 3.02
N PHE A 17 10.39 -2.38 3.14
CA PHE A 17 9.67 -3.62 3.44
C PHE A 17 8.30 -3.61 2.77
N GLU A 18 7.78 -4.80 2.49
CA GLU A 18 6.46 -4.99 1.88
C GLU A 18 5.39 -5.25 2.95
N SER A 19 4.21 -4.66 2.77
CA SER A 19 3.04 -4.91 3.60
C SER A 19 1.78 -4.58 2.82
N THR A 20 0.65 -5.20 3.17
CA THR A 20 -0.65 -4.90 2.56
C THR A 20 -1.30 -3.62 3.09
N LEU A 21 -0.70 -2.98 4.11
CA LEU A 21 -1.24 -1.83 4.85
C LEU A 21 -2.67 -2.03 5.39
N SER A 22 -3.16 -3.27 5.44
CA SER A 22 -4.54 -3.62 5.86
C SER A 22 -4.75 -3.60 7.38
N GLY A 23 -3.70 -3.38 8.16
CA GLY A 23 -3.74 -3.23 9.61
C GLY A 23 -2.99 -1.98 10.08
N ARG A 24 -3.26 -1.54 11.32
CA ARG A 24 -2.62 -0.35 11.92
C ARG A 24 -1.23 -0.59 12.51
N GLY A 25 -0.79 -1.85 12.55
CA GLY A 25 0.43 -2.25 13.28
C GLY A 25 1.70 -1.50 12.86
N TYR A 26 1.77 -1.04 11.61
CA TYR A 26 2.91 -0.27 11.11
C TYR A 26 2.80 1.23 11.35
N LEU A 27 1.60 1.80 11.57
CA LEU A 27 1.43 3.26 11.74
C LEU A 27 2.26 3.78 12.91
N ARG A 28 2.23 3.06 14.05
CA ARG A 28 3.02 3.44 15.22
C ARG A 28 4.52 3.43 14.90
N ARG A 29 5.00 2.39 14.21
CA ARG A 29 6.42 2.29 13.81
C ARG A 29 6.82 3.38 12.82
N LEU A 30 5.97 3.71 11.84
CA LEU A 30 6.26 4.80 10.91
C LEU A 30 6.44 6.12 11.67
N ARG A 31 5.56 6.42 12.63
CA ARG A 31 5.71 7.60 13.50
C ARG A 31 6.99 7.57 14.32
N GLU A 32 7.32 6.43 14.93
CA GLU A 32 8.57 6.23 15.68
C GLU A 32 9.81 6.43 14.79
N MET A 33 9.80 5.91 13.57
CA MET A 33 10.87 6.10 12.58
C MET A 33 11.01 7.58 12.18
N LYS A 34 9.91 8.29 11.94
CA LYS A 34 9.94 9.73 11.66
C LYS A 34 10.54 10.52 12.82
N LEU A 35 10.17 10.21 14.06
CA LEU A 35 10.77 10.82 15.25
C LEU A 35 12.28 10.51 15.37
N ALA A 36 12.72 9.37 14.86
CA ALA A 36 14.15 9.01 14.76
C ALA A 36 14.90 9.71 13.61
N GLY A 37 14.20 10.47 12.76
CA GLY A 37 14.76 11.23 11.65
C GLY A 37 14.69 10.54 10.28
N TYR A 38 13.85 9.52 10.12
CA TYR A 38 13.60 8.90 8.82
C TYR A 38 12.63 9.71 7.96
N GLU A 39 12.89 9.71 6.66
CA GLU A 39 11.90 10.02 5.64
C GLU A 39 11.17 8.74 5.23
N VAL A 40 9.84 8.78 5.29
CA VAL A 40 8.98 7.64 4.96
C VAL A 40 8.35 7.86 3.58
N HIS A 41 8.76 7.05 2.62
CA HIS A 41 8.19 7.00 1.28
C HIS A 41 7.33 5.75 1.08
N LEU A 42 6.11 5.92 0.57
CA LEU A 42 5.20 4.81 0.27
C LEU A 42 5.03 4.61 -1.24
N PHE A 43 5.09 3.36 -1.68
CA PHE A 43 4.71 2.96 -3.03
C PHE A 43 3.54 2.00 -2.91
N PHE A 44 2.35 2.45 -3.30
CA PHE A 44 1.13 1.67 -3.15
C PHE A 44 0.65 1.14 -4.50
N LEU A 45 0.49 -0.18 -4.60
CA LEU A 45 0.00 -0.86 -5.78
C LEU A 45 -1.48 -1.19 -5.59
N TRP A 46 -2.34 -0.61 -6.41
CA TRP A 46 -3.77 -0.84 -6.38
C TRP A 46 -4.24 -1.57 -7.65
N LEU A 47 -5.36 -2.28 -7.53
CA LEU A 47 -6.05 -2.91 -8.66
C LEU A 47 -7.47 -2.36 -8.72
N PRO A 48 -8.06 -2.18 -9.92
CA PRO A 48 -9.39 -1.61 -10.07
C PRO A 48 -10.54 -2.48 -9.53
N ASN A 49 -10.31 -3.78 -9.36
CA ASN A 49 -11.27 -4.67 -8.72
C ASN A 49 -10.57 -5.79 -7.94
N VAL A 50 -11.28 -6.32 -6.95
CA VAL A 50 -10.78 -7.40 -6.08
C VAL A 50 -10.68 -8.74 -6.81
N GLU A 51 -11.50 -8.97 -7.83
CA GLU A 51 -11.49 -10.19 -8.63
C GLU A 51 -10.14 -10.38 -9.34
N MET A 52 -9.47 -9.30 -9.75
CA MET A 52 -8.10 -9.36 -10.26
C MET A 52 -7.11 -9.88 -9.21
N ALA A 53 -7.24 -9.47 -7.95
CA ALA A 53 -6.38 -9.97 -6.88
C ALA A 53 -6.64 -11.47 -6.63
N ILE A 54 -7.90 -11.90 -6.63
CA ILE A 54 -8.31 -13.29 -6.48
C ILE A 54 -7.75 -14.14 -7.63
N ALA A 55 -7.93 -13.69 -8.88
CA ALA A 55 -7.40 -14.35 -10.06
C ALA A 55 -5.86 -14.46 -10.03
N ARG A 56 -5.15 -13.42 -9.56
CA ARG A 56 -3.69 -13.45 -9.39
C ARG A 56 -3.24 -14.49 -8.37
N VAL A 57 -3.93 -14.59 -7.22
CA VAL A 57 -3.63 -15.63 -6.23
C VAL A 57 -3.90 -17.02 -6.82
N ALA A 58 -5.03 -17.21 -7.51
CA ALA A 58 -5.37 -18.48 -8.15
C ALA A 58 -4.34 -18.90 -9.22
N ASN A 59 -3.86 -17.96 -10.03
CA ASN A 59 -2.78 -18.19 -11.00
C ASN A 59 -1.47 -18.59 -10.30
N ARG A 60 -1.09 -17.88 -9.24
CA ARG A 60 0.12 -18.19 -8.45
C ARG A 60 0.06 -19.58 -7.83
N VAL A 61 -1.08 -19.97 -7.28
CA VAL A 61 -1.28 -21.31 -6.70
C VAL A 61 -1.14 -22.40 -7.77
N ARG A 62 -1.70 -22.19 -8.96
CA ARG A 62 -1.51 -23.10 -10.11
C ARG A 62 -0.04 -23.25 -10.51
N GLN A 63 0.78 -22.25 -10.26
CA GLN A 63 2.23 -22.26 -10.49
C GLN A 63 3.04 -22.78 -9.29
N GLY A 64 2.38 -23.35 -8.27
CA GLY A 64 3.04 -23.92 -7.08
C GLY A 64 3.33 -22.91 -5.95
N GLY A 65 2.84 -21.67 -6.05
CA GLY A 65 3.01 -20.66 -5.00
C GLY A 65 1.99 -20.75 -3.86
N HIS A 66 2.17 -19.90 -2.85
CA HIS A 66 1.33 -19.89 -1.64
C HIS A 66 -0.11 -19.41 -1.89
N ASN A 67 -1.09 -20.11 -1.30
CA ASN A 67 -2.50 -19.74 -1.34
C ASN A 67 -2.83 -18.70 -0.25
N ILE A 68 -3.74 -17.79 -0.54
CA ILE A 68 -4.33 -16.88 0.45
C ILE A 68 -5.86 -17.07 0.37
N PRO A 69 -6.55 -17.31 1.50
CA PRO A 69 -8.01 -17.44 1.49
C PRO A 69 -8.69 -16.22 0.86
N GLU A 70 -9.72 -16.44 0.05
CA GLU A 70 -10.42 -15.35 -0.66
C GLU A 70 -10.97 -14.29 0.31
N ALA A 71 -11.53 -14.71 1.44
CA ALA A 71 -12.01 -13.80 2.48
C ALA A 71 -10.90 -12.85 2.99
N ASP A 72 -9.67 -13.36 3.12
CA ASP A 72 -8.52 -12.54 3.48
C ASP A 72 -8.11 -11.58 2.35
N ILE A 73 -8.17 -12.03 1.10
CA ILE A 73 -7.90 -11.17 -0.07
C ILE A 73 -8.89 -10.01 -0.09
N ARG A 74 -10.20 -10.29 0.00
CA ARG A 74 -11.25 -9.25 -0.01
C ARG A 74 -11.11 -8.29 1.14
N ARG A 75 -10.92 -8.80 2.37
CA ARG A 75 -10.71 -7.96 3.56
C ARG A 75 -9.49 -7.06 3.41
N ARG A 76 -8.35 -7.61 2.98
CA ARG A 76 -7.08 -6.85 2.84
C ARG A 76 -7.14 -5.85 1.70
N TYR A 77 -7.80 -6.19 0.59
CA TYR A 77 -8.01 -5.28 -0.53
C TYR A 77 -8.80 -4.03 -0.08
N ASN A 78 -9.95 -4.21 0.57
CA ASN A 78 -10.78 -3.10 1.05
C ASN A 78 -10.08 -2.27 2.12
N SER A 79 -9.58 -2.94 3.17
CA SER A 79 -8.96 -2.24 4.30
C SER A 79 -7.62 -1.61 3.95
N GLY A 80 -6.84 -2.22 3.04
CA GLY A 80 -5.54 -1.71 2.59
C GLY A 80 -5.67 -0.35 1.92
N MET A 81 -6.58 -0.21 0.95
CA MET A 81 -6.81 1.06 0.27
C MET A 81 -7.35 2.14 1.22
N LYS A 82 -8.34 1.79 2.05
CA LYS A 82 -8.91 2.72 3.03
C LYS A 82 -7.86 3.23 4.01
N ARG A 83 -6.97 2.34 4.47
CA ARG A 83 -5.89 2.72 5.39
C ARG A 83 -4.78 3.49 4.68
N PHE A 84 -4.45 3.13 3.45
CA PHE A 84 -3.50 3.90 2.66
C PHE A 84 -3.91 5.36 2.60
N LEU A 85 -5.15 5.65 2.16
CA LEU A 85 -5.63 7.03 2.03
C LEU A 85 -5.79 7.76 3.37
N ASN A 86 -6.37 7.11 4.38
CA ASN A 86 -6.79 7.80 5.61
C ASN A 86 -5.74 7.78 6.72
N ASP A 87 -4.93 6.73 6.79
CA ASP A 87 -4.01 6.50 7.91
C ASP A 87 -2.54 6.69 7.48
N PHE A 88 -2.11 6.13 6.35
CA PHE A 88 -0.68 6.05 5.98
C PHE A 88 -0.19 7.21 5.10
N ALA A 89 -0.92 7.57 4.04
CA ALA A 89 -0.57 8.66 3.14
C ALA A 89 -0.44 10.04 3.85
N PRO A 90 -1.25 10.37 4.88
CA PRO A 90 -1.06 11.60 5.66
C PRO A 90 0.23 11.61 6.49
N GLU A 91 0.67 10.43 6.98
CA GLU A 91 1.85 10.29 7.83
C GLU A 91 3.15 10.20 7.01
N ALA A 92 3.07 9.81 5.75
CA ALA A 92 4.22 9.68 4.86
C ALA A 92 4.76 11.04 4.38
N ASP A 93 6.08 11.11 4.25
CA ASP A 93 6.78 12.28 3.69
C ASP A 93 6.55 12.36 2.18
N GLY A 94 6.50 11.21 1.50
CA GLY A 94 6.00 11.12 0.13
C GLY A 94 5.31 9.80 -0.17
N TRP A 95 4.45 9.79 -1.18
CA TRP A 95 3.82 8.56 -1.65
C TRP A 95 3.51 8.59 -3.14
N GLN A 96 3.49 7.40 -3.73
CA GLN A 96 3.06 7.16 -5.11
C GLN A 96 2.01 6.06 -5.11
N LEU A 97 0.92 6.29 -5.84
CA LEU A 97 -0.16 5.34 -6.03
C LEU A 97 -0.18 4.89 -7.49
N TYR A 98 -0.14 3.58 -7.71
CA TYR A 98 -0.11 2.98 -9.03
C TYR A 98 -1.33 2.11 -9.29
N ASP A 99 -1.79 2.11 -10.55
CA ASP A 99 -2.58 1.02 -11.11
C ASP A 99 -1.65 -0.11 -11.52
N ALA A 100 -1.74 -1.23 -10.81
CA ALA A 100 -1.00 -2.44 -11.10
C ALA A 100 -1.77 -3.42 -12.00
N SER A 101 -2.85 -2.99 -12.68
CA SER A 101 -3.66 -3.85 -13.55
C SER A 101 -2.90 -4.35 -14.79
N SER A 102 -1.93 -3.57 -15.26
CA SER A 102 -1.02 -3.86 -16.37
C SER A 102 0.45 -3.85 -15.94
N ILE A 103 1.34 -4.28 -16.83
CA ILE A 103 2.79 -4.22 -16.65
C ILE A 103 3.37 -3.38 -17.80
N PRO A 104 4.16 -2.31 -17.52
CA PRO A 104 4.48 -1.80 -16.18
C PRO A 104 3.27 -1.12 -15.49
N PRO A 105 3.23 -1.07 -14.14
CA PRO A 105 2.21 -0.32 -13.40
C PRO A 105 2.18 1.15 -13.81
N GLN A 106 0.98 1.72 -13.87
CA GLN A 106 0.78 3.11 -14.29
C GLN A 106 0.58 4.01 -13.07
N LEU A 107 1.29 5.15 -13.02
CA LEU A 107 1.17 6.10 -11.93
C LEU A 107 -0.19 6.82 -12.01
N ILE A 108 -0.96 6.79 -10.91
CA ILE A 108 -2.26 7.45 -10.80
C ILE A 108 -2.09 8.83 -10.17
N ALA A 109 -1.40 8.88 -9.04
CA ALA A 109 -1.20 10.08 -8.24
C ALA A 109 0.08 9.98 -7.43
N GLU A 110 0.69 11.13 -7.13
CA GLU A 110 1.80 11.20 -6.20
C GLU A 110 1.72 12.41 -5.29
N LYS A 111 2.36 12.30 -4.13
CA LYS A 111 2.71 13.41 -3.25
C LYS A 111 4.20 13.32 -3.00
N ALA A 112 4.98 14.20 -3.63
CA ALA A 112 6.43 14.30 -3.39
C ALA A 112 6.75 15.30 -2.28
N THR A 113 5.96 16.37 -2.16
CA THR A 113 6.12 17.43 -1.15
C THR A 113 4.79 17.67 -0.43
N ALA A 114 4.20 18.86 -0.57
CA ALA A 114 2.92 19.21 0.06
C ALA A 114 1.71 18.93 -0.85
N GLU A 115 1.89 19.01 -2.16
CA GLU A 115 0.79 18.91 -3.13
C GLU A 115 0.69 17.51 -3.72
N VAL A 116 -0.55 17.11 -4.01
CA VAL A 116 -0.85 15.87 -4.73
C VAL A 116 -0.94 16.18 -6.21
N THR A 117 -0.08 15.56 -7.01
CA THR A 117 -0.14 15.59 -8.47
C THR A 117 -0.96 14.39 -8.96
N LEU A 118 -1.95 14.65 -9.82
CA LEU A 118 -2.77 13.62 -10.45
C LEU A 118 -2.30 13.39 -11.88
N TYR A 119 -2.01 12.14 -12.22
CA TYR A 119 -1.65 11.71 -13.57
C TYR A 119 -2.81 11.01 -14.28
N ASP A 120 -3.71 10.38 -13.51
CA ASP A 120 -4.94 9.78 -14.01
C ASP A 120 -6.11 10.14 -13.09
N ALA A 121 -6.88 11.16 -13.48
CA ALA A 121 -8.02 11.64 -12.72
C ALA A 121 -9.18 10.62 -12.65
N GLN A 122 -9.37 9.81 -13.70
CA GLN A 122 -10.43 8.82 -13.75
C GLN A 122 -10.14 7.68 -12.77
N ARG A 123 -8.90 7.16 -12.77
CA ARG A 123 -8.46 6.14 -11.81
C ARG A 123 -8.45 6.69 -10.39
N TRP A 124 -8.07 7.95 -10.20
CA TRP A 124 -8.15 8.59 -8.90
C TRP A 124 -9.57 8.66 -8.35
N GLN A 125 -10.57 8.97 -9.18
CA GLN A 125 -11.98 8.92 -8.77
C GLN A 125 -12.41 7.50 -8.36
N GLN A 126 -12.02 6.49 -9.14
CA GLN A 126 -12.32 5.09 -8.84
C GLN A 126 -11.68 4.62 -7.52
N VAL A 127 -10.43 5.02 -7.27
CA VAL A 127 -9.73 4.75 -6.01
C VAL A 127 -10.52 5.32 -4.83
N ASN A 128 -10.94 6.59 -4.92
CA ASN A 128 -11.70 7.25 -3.86
C ASN A 128 -13.08 6.59 -3.63
N GLN A 129 -13.73 6.11 -4.68
CA GLN A 129 -14.97 5.36 -4.57
C GLN A 129 -14.74 4.01 -3.85
N SER A 130 -13.72 3.25 -4.26
CA SER A 130 -13.39 1.95 -3.67
C SER A 130 -13.07 2.03 -2.17
N ALA A 131 -12.47 3.14 -1.73
CA ALA A 131 -12.15 3.39 -0.32
C ALA A 131 -13.40 3.69 0.55
N ARG A 132 -14.49 4.18 -0.06
CA ARG A 132 -15.76 4.51 0.60
C ARG A 132 -16.70 3.32 0.70
N GLU A 133 -16.73 2.47 -0.32
CA GLU A 133 -17.67 1.33 -0.42
C GLU A 133 -17.29 0.13 0.45
N GLY A 134 -16.06 0.08 0.99
CA GLY A 134 -15.63 -0.93 1.95
C GLY A 134 -16.17 -0.67 3.36
N THR A 135 -17.43 -1.06 3.60
CA THR A 135 -18.04 -1.18 4.96
C THR A 135 -18.29 -2.64 5.29
#